data_AF-A0AAV2HIE8-F1
#
_entry.id   AF-A0AAV2HIE8-F1
#
_cell.length_a   1.000
_cell.length_b   1.000
_cell.length_c   1.000
_cell.angle_alpha   90.00
_cell.angle_beta   90.00
_cell.angle_gamma   90.00
#
_symmetry.space_group_name_H-M   'P 1'
#
loop_
_entity.id
_entity.type
_entity.pdbx_description
1 polymer ?
#
loop_
_entity_poly.entity_id
_entity_poly.type
_entity_poly.pdbx_seq_one_letter_code
_entity_poly.pdbx_strand_id
1 'polypeptide(L)'
;MPRTTADAEHNGFKKIGGCDTTAHWRGQRYIKNDDYAVVLLYDIHGFIAGIQTTVPKDQGRNYPKPPIEPPFVSDGNRWVISAYFVDPSTICTKGRTVQEFNAEGTGTNLYIQNSTSPEHSVLIPHKEADIRGTKWVEGNCFLTMGKHYWYNLKADMSCDTVFPVFLLYNHGELTAFGWALITNLTSTRYEHPTPSSFGLHNSVHHSYSTTNISATAQLQLHPPYRGETDIWICLPKIFFIKIFMKTVPTCLNTAGVLSTMHIYLTGNYALDTC
;
A
#
# COMPACT_ATOMS: atom_id res chain seq x y z
N MET A 1 8.85 -9.11 -1.57
CA MET A 1 8.14 -9.26 -2.87
C MET A 1 9.12 -9.78 -3.91
N PRO A 2 8.76 -10.80 -4.72
CA PRO A 2 9.64 -11.32 -5.78
C PRO A 2 9.99 -10.24 -6.81
N ARG A 3 11.28 -10.06 -7.11
CA ARG A 3 11.75 -8.95 -7.96
C ARG A 3 11.94 -9.34 -9.44
N THR A 4 11.83 -10.62 -9.76
CA THR A 4 11.82 -11.15 -11.12
C THR A 4 10.59 -12.00 -11.37
N THR A 5 10.17 -12.17 -12.63
CA THR A 5 9.08 -13.09 -13.00
C THR A 5 9.43 -14.53 -12.63
N ALA A 6 10.69 -14.95 -12.81
CA ALA A 6 11.17 -16.27 -12.40
C ALA A 6 10.99 -16.51 -10.89
N ASP A 7 11.36 -15.53 -10.05
CA ASP A 7 11.12 -15.62 -8.61
C ASP A 7 9.62 -15.60 -8.28
N ALA A 8 8.82 -14.83 -9.03
CA ALA A 8 7.38 -14.76 -8.82
C ALA A 8 6.73 -16.12 -9.06
N GLU A 9 7.04 -16.74 -10.20
CA GLU A 9 6.54 -18.06 -10.60
C GLU A 9 6.99 -19.14 -9.63
N HIS A 10 8.27 -19.13 -9.23
CA HIS A 10 8.80 -20.01 -8.18
C HIS A 10 8.03 -19.85 -6.85
N ASN A 11 7.64 -18.62 -6.51
CA ASN A 11 6.88 -18.31 -5.31
C ASN A 11 5.35 -18.49 -5.47
N GLY A 12 4.90 -19.13 -6.56
CA GLY A 12 3.49 -19.47 -6.80
C GLY A 12 2.63 -18.32 -7.32
N PHE A 13 3.24 -17.25 -7.83
CA PHE A 13 2.51 -16.24 -8.59
C PHE A 13 2.22 -16.76 -10.00
N LYS A 14 1.05 -16.43 -10.52
CA LYS A 14 0.58 -16.78 -11.86
C LYS A 14 0.39 -15.52 -12.69
N LYS A 15 0.85 -15.56 -13.93
CA LYS A 15 0.63 -14.48 -14.90
C LYS A 15 -0.85 -14.40 -15.27
N ILE A 16 -1.42 -13.19 -15.23
CA ILE A 16 -2.81 -12.90 -15.61
C ILE A 16 -2.91 -11.88 -16.74
N GLY A 17 -1.79 -11.26 -17.14
CA GLY A 17 -1.74 -10.31 -18.24
C GLY A 17 -0.32 -10.10 -18.74
N GLY A 18 -0.17 -9.93 -20.06
CA GLY A 18 1.09 -9.52 -20.68
C GLY A 18 1.31 -8.03 -20.60
N CYS A 19 2.48 -7.59 -21.09
CA CYS A 19 2.71 -6.19 -21.37
C CYS A 19 1.84 -5.75 -22.54
N ASP A 20 1.13 -4.63 -22.37
CA ASP A 20 0.23 -4.05 -23.37
C ASP A 20 0.35 -2.52 -23.29
N THR A 21 0.78 -1.89 -24.39
CA THR A 21 0.93 -0.43 -24.48
C THR A 21 -0.39 0.28 -24.71
N THR A 22 -1.45 -0.43 -25.09
CA THR A 22 -2.81 0.09 -25.28
C THR A 22 -3.66 -0.01 -24.01
N ALA A 23 -3.25 -0.85 -23.07
CA ALA A 23 -3.94 -1.00 -21.78
C ALA A 23 -3.83 0.26 -20.90
N HIS A 24 -4.70 0.36 -19.90
CA HIS A 24 -4.66 1.44 -18.89
C HIS A 24 -3.67 1.17 -17.76
N TRP A 25 -2.77 0.21 -17.93
CA TRP A 25 -1.69 -0.14 -17.01
C TRP A 25 -0.44 -0.54 -17.80
N ARG A 26 0.70 -0.64 -17.11
CA ARG A 26 1.94 -1.15 -17.70
C ARG A 26 2.48 -2.32 -16.90
N GLY A 27 3.09 -3.26 -17.62
CA GLY A 27 3.78 -4.41 -17.05
C GLY A 27 3.02 -5.71 -17.23
N GLN A 28 3.78 -6.80 -17.17
CA GLN A 28 3.27 -8.15 -17.06
C GLN A 28 2.70 -8.35 -15.66
N ARG A 29 1.45 -8.77 -15.57
CA ARG A 29 0.69 -8.82 -14.31
C ARG A 29 0.69 -10.21 -13.71
N TYR A 30 1.00 -10.31 -12.43
CA TYR A 30 1.09 -11.56 -11.69
C TYR A 30 0.35 -11.47 -10.35
N ILE A 31 -0.44 -12.49 -10.03
CA ILE A 31 -1.16 -12.61 -8.75
C ILE A 31 -0.82 -13.93 -8.07
N LYS A 32 -1.07 -14.04 -6.77
CA LYS A 32 -0.85 -15.27 -6.02
C LYS A 32 -2.16 -15.77 -5.42
N ASN A 33 -2.42 -17.07 -5.51
CA ASN A 33 -3.60 -17.73 -4.91
C ASN A 33 -4.95 -17.10 -5.30
N ASP A 34 -5.07 -16.62 -6.53
CA ASP A 34 -6.28 -15.94 -7.04
C ASP A 34 -6.69 -14.70 -6.20
N ASP A 35 -5.74 -14.15 -5.44
CA ASP A 35 -5.89 -12.94 -4.65
C ASP A 35 -5.35 -11.72 -5.42
N TYR A 36 -6.25 -10.78 -5.70
CA TYR A 36 -5.97 -9.55 -6.44
C TYR A 36 -5.69 -8.35 -5.51
N ALA A 37 -5.47 -8.57 -4.22
CA ALA A 37 -5.03 -7.52 -3.30
C ALA A 37 -3.64 -6.98 -3.68
N VAL A 38 -2.78 -7.88 -4.17
CA VAL A 38 -1.43 -7.59 -4.66
C VAL A 38 -1.28 -8.14 -6.08
N VAL A 39 -1.22 -7.24 -7.05
CA VAL A 39 -0.86 -7.57 -8.44
C VAL A 39 0.54 -7.02 -8.70
N LEU A 40 1.50 -7.91 -8.96
CA LEU A 40 2.86 -7.52 -9.28
C LEU A 40 2.97 -7.19 -10.76
N LEU A 41 3.66 -6.09 -11.07
CA LEU A 41 3.90 -5.63 -12.43
C LEU A 41 5.39 -5.81 -12.75
N TYR A 42 5.70 -6.54 -13.81
CA TYR A 42 7.06 -6.71 -14.30
C TYR A 42 7.24 -6.02 -15.66
N ASP A 43 8.42 -5.46 -15.93
CA ASP A 43 8.74 -4.94 -17.25
C ASP A 43 8.83 -6.05 -18.32
N ILE A 44 9.05 -5.66 -19.57
CA ILE A 44 9.12 -6.60 -20.70
C ILE A 44 10.25 -7.64 -20.56
N HIS A 45 11.27 -7.38 -19.74
CA HIS A 45 12.36 -8.32 -19.44
C HIS A 45 12.16 -9.09 -18.14
N GLY A 46 11.05 -8.85 -17.44
CA GLY A 46 10.66 -9.61 -16.26
C GLY A 46 11.20 -9.06 -14.94
N PHE A 47 11.65 -7.81 -14.88
CA PHE A 47 12.05 -7.16 -13.62
C PHE A 47 10.91 -6.35 -13.00
N ILE A 48 10.79 -6.35 -11.67
CA ILE A 48 9.68 -5.70 -10.95
C ILE A 48 9.58 -4.21 -11.27
N ALA A 49 8.51 -3.79 -11.93
CA ALA A 49 8.31 -2.43 -12.41
C ALA A 49 7.23 -1.66 -11.65
N GLY A 50 6.40 -2.36 -10.87
CA GLY A 50 5.33 -1.73 -10.11
C GLY A 50 4.46 -2.72 -9.36
N ILE A 51 3.39 -2.21 -8.78
CA ILE A 51 2.40 -2.96 -8.01
C ILE A 51 1.02 -2.32 -8.18
N GLN A 52 -0.01 -3.15 -8.18
CA GLN A 52 -1.39 -2.71 -8.13
C GLN A 52 -2.10 -3.33 -6.94
N THR A 53 -3.18 -2.66 -6.57
CA THR A 53 -4.22 -3.22 -5.72
C THR A 53 -5.56 -3.07 -6.42
N THR A 54 -6.52 -3.94 -6.09
CA THR A 54 -7.82 -3.94 -6.77
C THR A 54 -8.99 -3.94 -5.80
N VAL A 55 -10.09 -3.34 -6.26
CA VAL A 55 -11.39 -3.34 -5.60
C VAL A 55 -12.40 -3.99 -6.55
N PRO A 56 -13.10 -5.06 -6.16
CA PRO A 56 -14.19 -5.62 -6.97
C PRO A 56 -15.29 -4.58 -7.25
N LYS A 57 -15.89 -4.57 -8.44
CA LYS A 57 -16.98 -3.62 -8.76
C LYS A 57 -18.29 -3.94 -8.05
N ASP A 58 -18.47 -5.19 -7.65
CA ASP A 58 -19.55 -5.66 -6.80
C ASP A 58 -19.26 -5.44 -5.30
N GLN A 59 -18.12 -4.81 -4.96
CA GLN A 59 -17.80 -4.42 -3.59
C GLN A 59 -18.87 -3.46 -3.06
N GLY A 60 -19.47 -3.81 -1.92
CA GLY A 60 -20.54 -3.04 -1.31
C GLY A 60 -20.20 -1.56 -1.12
N ARG A 61 -21.25 -0.71 -1.15
CA ARG A 61 -21.23 0.77 -0.98
C ARG A 61 -20.82 1.60 -2.20
N ASN A 62 -20.69 1.01 -3.40
CA ASN A 62 -20.29 1.73 -4.63
C ASN A 62 -18.98 2.51 -4.37
N TYR A 63 -17.93 1.80 -3.98
CA TYR A 63 -16.57 2.33 -3.80
C TYR A 63 -15.68 1.84 -4.95
N PRO A 64 -14.82 2.69 -5.55
CA PRO A 64 -14.65 4.12 -5.31
C PRO A 64 -15.89 4.94 -5.68
N LYS A 65 -15.88 6.22 -5.27
CA LYS A 65 -16.88 7.21 -5.69
C LYS A 65 -16.33 7.98 -6.88
N PRO A 66 -17.19 8.51 -7.78
CA PRO A 66 -16.72 9.28 -8.94
C PRO A 66 -15.71 10.41 -8.64
N PRO A 67 -15.78 11.15 -7.49
CA PRO A 67 -14.80 12.20 -7.19
C PRO A 67 -13.36 11.74 -6.95
N ILE A 68 -13.13 10.44 -6.71
CA ILE A 68 -11.80 9.84 -6.52
C ILE A 68 -11.43 8.92 -7.69
N GLU A 69 -12.09 9.08 -8.83
CA GLU A 69 -11.73 8.45 -10.09
C GLU A 69 -11.15 9.53 -11.02
N PRO A 70 -9.84 9.53 -11.35
CA PRO A 70 -8.72 8.69 -10.88
C PRO A 70 -8.31 8.92 -9.41
N PRO A 71 -7.53 8.01 -8.76
CA PRO A 71 -6.59 7.04 -9.35
C PRO A 71 -7.17 5.66 -9.63
N PHE A 72 -8.44 5.42 -9.30
CA PHE A 72 -9.11 4.17 -9.63
C PHE A 72 -9.41 4.09 -11.13
N VAL A 73 -8.84 3.09 -11.78
CA VAL A 73 -9.03 2.83 -13.21
C VAL A 73 -9.83 1.55 -13.38
N SER A 74 -10.85 1.60 -14.22
CA SER A 74 -11.69 0.45 -14.53
C SER A 74 -10.89 -0.61 -15.30
N ASP A 75 -10.91 -1.86 -14.83
CA ASP A 75 -10.35 -3.03 -15.51
C ASP A 75 -11.27 -4.24 -15.30
N GLY A 76 -12.00 -4.62 -16.35
CA GLY A 76 -13.00 -5.70 -16.28
C GLY A 76 -14.01 -5.50 -15.15
N ASN A 77 -14.10 -6.48 -14.25
CA ASN A 77 -14.98 -6.48 -13.07
C ASN A 77 -14.35 -5.82 -11.83
N ARG A 78 -13.24 -5.10 -11.96
CA ARG A 78 -12.50 -4.48 -10.86
C ARG A 78 -12.17 -3.02 -11.15
N TRP A 79 -11.91 -2.29 -10.08
CA TRP A 79 -11.16 -1.04 -10.09
C TRP A 79 -9.73 -1.32 -9.67
N VAL A 80 -8.78 -0.62 -10.28
CA VAL A 80 -7.34 -0.83 -10.07
C VAL A 80 -6.67 0.48 -9.73
N ILE A 81 -5.80 0.46 -8.73
CA ILE A 81 -4.87 1.55 -8.42
C ILE A 81 -3.47 1.03 -8.70
N SER A 82 -2.65 1.83 -9.39
CA SER A 82 -1.29 1.42 -9.78
C SER A 82 -0.24 2.36 -9.19
N ALA A 83 0.84 1.76 -8.69
CA ALA A 83 2.11 2.41 -8.42
C ALA A 83 3.20 1.79 -9.27
N TYR A 84 4.09 2.61 -9.83
CA TYR A 84 5.24 2.15 -10.61
C TYR A 84 6.54 2.56 -9.92
N PHE A 85 7.54 1.68 -9.98
CA PHE A 85 8.88 1.88 -9.40
C PHE A 85 9.89 2.41 -10.42
N VAL A 86 9.49 2.44 -11.69
CA VAL A 86 10.24 2.95 -12.84
C VAL A 86 9.29 3.73 -13.73
N ASP A 87 9.83 4.52 -14.66
CA ASP A 87 9.03 5.31 -15.60
C ASP A 87 8.08 4.40 -16.41
N PRO A 88 6.74 4.59 -16.29
CA PRO A 88 5.75 3.76 -16.97
C PRO A 88 5.93 3.65 -18.49
N SER A 89 6.45 4.70 -19.14
CA SER A 89 6.66 4.74 -20.60
C SER A 89 7.67 3.70 -21.08
N THR A 90 8.56 3.25 -20.19
CA THR A 90 9.62 2.29 -20.51
C THR A 90 9.23 0.84 -20.26
N ILE A 91 8.26 0.59 -19.38
CA ILE A 91 7.97 -0.74 -18.81
C ILE A 91 7.65 -1.79 -19.87
N CYS A 92 6.83 -1.44 -20.86
CA CYS A 92 6.39 -2.37 -21.93
C CYS A 92 7.04 -2.10 -23.29
N THR A 93 8.06 -1.25 -23.34
CA THR A 93 8.74 -0.87 -24.58
C THR A 93 10.21 -1.26 -24.50
N LYS A 94 10.97 -0.62 -23.61
CA LYS A 94 12.41 -0.84 -23.41
C LYS A 94 12.69 -1.85 -22.29
N GLY A 95 11.99 -1.74 -21.16
CA GLY A 95 12.33 -2.40 -19.91
C GLY A 95 13.72 -2.01 -19.37
N ARG A 96 14.12 -2.63 -18.26
CA ARG A 96 15.49 -2.53 -17.74
C ARG A 96 16.35 -3.68 -18.23
N THR A 97 17.64 -3.41 -18.37
CA THR A 97 18.71 -4.40 -18.51
C THR A 97 19.06 -5.01 -17.16
N VAL A 98 19.80 -6.12 -17.15
CA VAL A 98 20.31 -6.75 -15.92
C VAL A 98 21.20 -5.77 -15.14
N GLN A 99 22.01 -4.97 -15.84
CA GLN A 99 22.89 -3.98 -15.24
C GLN A 99 22.10 -2.86 -14.55
N GLU A 100 21.11 -2.29 -15.24
CA GLU A 100 20.20 -1.28 -14.66
C GLU A 100 19.46 -1.88 -13.44
N PHE A 101 18.90 -3.08 -13.55
CA PHE A 101 18.22 -3.74 -12.43
C PHE A 101 19.15 -3.99 -11.22
N ASN A 102 20.39 -4.42 -11.44
CA ASN A 102 21.34 -4.65 -10.35
C ASN A 102 21.73 -3.35 -9.63
N ALA A 103 21.79 -2.23 -10.36
CA ALA A 103 22.13 -0.92 -9.79
C ALA A 103 20.92 -0.28 -9.08
N GLU A 104 19.73 -0.40 -9.64
CA GLU A 104 18.51 0.29 -9.18
C GLU A 104 17.67 -0.55 -8.21
N GLY A 105 17.87 -1.87 -8.19
CA GLY A 105 17.09 -2.79 -7.37
C GLY A 105 15.60 -2.78 -7.74
N THR A 106 14.74 -2.45 -6.78
CA THR A 106 13.28 -2.42 -6.99
C THR A 106 12.89 -1.36 -8.03
N GLY A 107 13.60 -0.25 -8.08
CA GLY A 107 13.34 0.85 -9.00
C GLY A 107 13.97 2.15 -8.51
N THR A 108 13.91 3.19 -9.34
CA THR A 108 14.59 4.47 -9.08
C THR A 108 13.69 5.50 -8.43
N ASN A 109 12.37 5.38 -8.61
CA ASN A 109 11.39 6.41 -8.23
C ASN A 109 10.06 5.75 -7.86
N LEU A 110 9.13 6.53 -7.30
CA LEU A 110 7.74 6.10 -7.12
C LEU A 110 6.83 6.98 -7.97
N TYR A 111 6.03 6.36 -8.84
CA TYR A 111 5.01 7.02 -9.64
C TYR A 111 3.64 6.50 -9.25
N ILE A 112 2.70 7.40 -8.93
CA ILE A 112 1.31 7.04 -8.66
C ILE A 112 0.47 7.36 -9.88
N GLN A 113 -0.21 6.35 -10.43
CA GLN A 113 -1.10 6.56 -11.56
C GLN A 113 -2.34 7.31 -11.11
N ASN A 114 -2.44 8.58 -11.48
CA ASN A 114 -3.58 9.44 -11.19
C ASN A 114 -4.32 9.84 -12.49
N SER A 115 -4.39 8.91 -13.45
CA SER A 115 -5.06 9.08 -14.73
C SER A 115 -5.37 7.72 -15.36
N THR A 116 -6.12 7.69 -16.46
CA THR A 116 -6.33 6.46 -17.27
C THR A 116 -5.13 6.12 -18.18
N SER A 117 -4.18 7.04 -18.34
CA SER A 117 -2.89 6.83 -19.00
C SER A 117 -1.77 6.62 -17.96
N PRO A 118 -1.07 5.47 -17.99
CA PRO A 118 0.06 5.20 -17.12
C PRO A 118 1.20 6.22 -17.25
N GLU A 119 1.44 6.76 -18.44
CA GLU A 119 2.50 7.73 -18.71
C GLU A 119 2.28 9.08 -18.03
N HIS A 120 1.04 9.40 -17.66
CA HIS A 120 0.70 10.60 -16.89
C HIS A 120 0.72 10.35 -15.37
N SER A 121 1.43 9.32 -14.92
CA SER A 121 1.60 9.07 -13.49
C SER A 121 2.36 10.22 -12.82
N VAL A 122 1.99 10.52 -11.57
CA VAL A 122 2.61 11.58 -10.78
C VAL A 122 3.85 11.03 -10.09
N LEU A 123 5.00 11.64 -10.36
CA LEU A 123 6.23 11.37 -9.63
C LEU A 123 6.10 11.84 -8.18
N ILE A 124 6.36 10.94 -7.23
CA ILE A 124 6.40 11.25 -5.81
C ILE A 124 7.78 11.77 -5.43
N PRO A 125 7.88 12.88 -4.68
CA PRO A 125 9.18 13.39 -4.24
C PRO A 125 9.96 12.34 -3.45
N HIS A 126 11.19 12.04 -3.87
CA HIS A 126 11.99 11.05 -3.17
C HIS A 126 12.52 11.57 -1.82
N LYS A 127 12.89 12.86 -1.77
CA LYS A 127 13.29 13.55 -0.53
C LYS A 127 12.08 14.17 0.16
N GLU A 128 12.01 14.01 1.47
CA GLU A 128 10.96 14.63 2.31
C GLU A 128 11.00 16.16 2.19
N ALA A 129 12.18 16.76 2.04
CA ALA A 129 12.34 18.20 1.86
C ALA A 129 11.55 18.75 0.65
N ASP A 130 11.38 17.93 -0.40
CA ASP A 130 10.70 18.29 -1.64
C ASP A 130 9.17 18.11 -1.55
N ILE A 131 8.65 17.61 -0.42
CA ILE A 131 7.20 17.59 -0.15
C ILE A 131 6.67 19.01 0.09
N ARG A 132 7.51 19.94 0.55
CA ARG A 132 7.12 21.32 0.83
C ARG A 132 6.55 21.98 -0.44
N GLY A 133 5.35 22.53 -0.35
CA GLY A 133 4.66 23.19 -1.47
C GLY A 133 3.82 22.24 -2.34
N THR A 134 3.83 20.94 -2.05
CA THR A 134 2.90 19.97 -2.64
C THR A 134 1.57 19.91 -1.83
N LYS A 135 0.63 19.07 -2.26
CA LYS A 135 -0.61 18.80 -1.52
C LYS A 135 -0.46 17.73 -0.45
N TRP A 136 0.71 17.12 -0.28
CA TRP A 136 0.92 16.10 0.75
C TRP A 136 0.97 16.77 2.12
N VAL A 137 0.00 16.40 2.97
CA VAL A 137 -0.17 16.93 4.32
C VAL A 137 0.56 16.01 5.29
N GLU A 138 1.38 16.60 6.14
CA GLU A 138 2.14 15.87 7.15
C GLU A 138 1.21 15.17 8.15
N GLY A 139 1.43 13.88 8.31
CA GLY A 139 0.83 13.03 9.33
C GLY A 139 1.75 12.88 10.55
N ASN A 140 1.51 11.82 11.32
CA ASN A 140 2.33 11.51 12.48
C ASN A 140 3.49 10.58 12.09
N CYS A 141 4.50 10.59 12.96
CA CYS A 141 5.59 9.63 12.95
C CYS A 141 5.18 8.41 13.77
N PHE A 142 5.36 7.21 13.20
CA PHE A 142 5.15 5.96 13.91
C PHE A 142 6.43 5.13 13.89
N LEU A 143 6.87 4.71 15.08
CA LEU A 143 8.07 3.90 15.23
C LEU A 143 7.90 2.59 14.44
N THR A 144 8.91 2.19 13.67
CA THR A 144 8.93 1.06 12.71
C THR A 144 8.19 1.25 11.39
N MET A 145 7.59 2.43 11.16
CA MET A 145 6.92 2.76 9.89
C MET A 145 7.42 4.07 9.26
N GLY A 146 7.87 5.03 10.08
CA GLY A 146 8.29 6.35 9.63
C GLY A 146 7.19 7.40 9.69
N LYS A 147 7.45 8.55 9.05
CA LYS A 147 6.57 9.72 9.00
C LYS A 147 5.57 9.60 7.87
N HIS A 148 4.29 9.61 8.24
CA HIS A 148 3.19 9.50 7.29
C HIS A 148 2.91 10.83 6.60
N TYR A 149 2.51 10.78 5.33
CA TYR A 149 1.96 11.91 4.58
C TYR A 149 0.69 11.49 3.84
N TRP A 150 -0.32 12.37 3.85
CA TRP A 150 -1.66 12.12 3.32
C TRP A 150 -2.03 13.18 2.29
N TYR A 151 -2.58 12.79 1.15
CA TYR A 151 -2.82 13.74 0.07
C TYR A 151 -4.03 14.65 0.34
N ASN A 152 -3.80 15.97 0.33
CA ASN A 152 -4.81 17.03 0.39
C ASN A 152 -5.81 16.88 1.54
N LEU A 153 -5.34 16.37 2.68
CA LEU A 153 -6.19 16.03 3.82
C LEU A 153 -6.71 17.29 4.52
N LYS A 154 -8.01 17.34 4.80
CA LYS A 154 -8.67 18.44 5.55
C LYS A 154 -9.62 17.88 6.59
N ALA A 155 -9.81 18.59 7.70
CA ALA A 155 -10.68 18.14 8.78
C ALA A 155 -12.16 18.03 8.37
N ASP A 156 -12.61 18.90 7.46
CA ASP A 156 -13.98 19.07 6.99
C ASP A 156 -14.26 18.44 5.61
N MET A 157 -13.35 17.61 5.09
CA MET A 157 -13.55 16.96 3.79
C MET A 157 -14.57 15.82 3.81
N SER A 158 -15.16 15.55 2.64
CA SER A 158 -16.01 14.37 2.43
C SER A 158 -15.17 13.08 2.34
N CYS A 159 -15.70 11.99 2.89
CA CYS A 159 -15.09 10.66 2.77
C CYS A 159 -15.09 10.14 1.33
N ASP A 160 -15.97 10.66 0.49
CA ASP A 160 -16.01 10.36 -0.95
C ASP A 160 -14.86 11.00 -1.72
N THR A 161 -14.03 11.83 -1.06
CA THR A 161 -12.90 12.57 -1.65
C THR A 161 -11.55 12.22 -1.03
N VAL A 162 -11.50 11.26 -0.11
CA VAL A 162 -10.24 10.81 0.50
C VAL A 162 -9.42 10.07 -0.54
N PHE A 163 -8.24 10.63 -0.84
CA PHE A 163 -7.31 10.02 -1.79
C PHE A 163 -6.73 8.73 -1.20
N PRO A 164 -6.67 7.62 -1.96
CA PRO A 164 -6.43 6.29 -1.41
C PRO A 164 -4.95 5.97 -1.16
N VAL A 165 -4.06 6.95 -1.15
CA VAL A 165 -2.60 6.76 -1.05
C VAL A 165 -2.03 7.58 0.10
N PHE A 166 -1.15 6.96 0.87
CA PHE A 166 -0.28 7.65 1.83
C PHE A 166 1.18 7.32 1.56
N LEU A 167 2.08 8.23 1.96
CA LEU A 167 3.52 8.09 1.82
C LEU A 167 4.18 7.92 3.18
N LEU A 168 5.35 7.29 3.21
CA LEU A 168 6.17 7.08 4.39
C LEU A 168 7.60 7.52 4.13
N TYR A 169 8.06 8.44 4.95
CA TYR A 169 9.45 8.91 4.94
C TYR A 169 10.18 8.48 6.20
N ASN A 170 11.43 8.11 6.06
CA ASN A 170 12.33 7.82 7.16
C ASN A 170 13.65 8.54 6.92
N HIS A 171 14.14 9.29 7.92
CA HIS A 171 15.37 10.08 7.82
C HIS A 171 15.44 10.97 6.57
N GLY A 172 14.29 11.53 6.15
CA GLY A 172 14.19 12.42 4.98
C GLY A 172 14.09 11.72 3.63
N GLU A 173 14.04 10.39 3.56
CA GLU A 173 13.92 9.60 2.33
C GLU A 173 12.58 8.87 2.26
N LEU A 174 12.01 8.75 1.06
CA LEU A 174 10.83 7.93 0.81
C LEU A 174 11.21 6.44 0.93
N THR A 175 10.76 5.78 1.99
CA THR A 175 11.06 4.35 2.24
C THR A 175 9.86 3.43 1.97
N ALA A 176 8.65 3.97 1.98
CA ALA A 176 7.44 3.20 1.77
C ALA A 176 6.26 4.09 1.32
N PHE A 177 5.18 3.43 0.94
CA PHE A 177 3.89 4.04 0.67
C PHE A 177 2.80 3.02 1.01
N GLY A 178 1.54 3.42 0.92
CA GLY A 178 0.46 2.45 1.09
C GLY A 178 -0.88 2.90 0.58
N TRP A 179 -1.81 1.95 0.61
CA TRP A 179 -3.19 2.15 0.22
C TRP A 179 -4.06 2.34 1.44
N ALA A 180 -4.99 3.28 1.40
CA ALA A 180 -6.01 3.50 2.42
C ALA A 180 -7.39 3.52 1.76
N LEU A 181 -8.10 2.39 1.80
CA LEU A 181 -9.32 2.16 1.04
C LEU A 181 -10.52 2.15 1.98
N ILE A 182 -11.47 3.07 1.80
CA ILE A 182 -12.67 3.19 2.65
C ILE A 182 -13.72 2.16 2.22
N THR A 183 -13.34 0.89 2.28
CA THR A 183 -14.18 -0.26 2.01
C THR A 183 -13.60 -1.50 2.71
N ASN A 184 -14.40 -2.55 2.90
CA ASN A 184 -13.99 -3.78 3.56
C ASN A 184 -13.48 -4.82 2.56
N LEU A 185 -12.18 -4.86 2.29
CA LEU A 185 -11.59 -5.86 1.39
C LEU A 185 -11.17 -7.10 2.17
N THR A 186 -11.51 -8.29 1.69
CA THR A 186 -11.42 -9.53 2.49
C THR A 186 -10.06 -10.23 2.46
N SER A 187 -9.11 -9.77 1.66
CA SER A 187 -7.78 -10.38 1.61
C SER A 187 -7.02 -10.15 2.91
N THR A 188 -6.30 -11.17 3.37
CA THR A 188 -5.39 -11.10 4.53
C THR A 188 -4.17 -10.18 4.31
N ARG A 189 -3.99 -9.67 3.08
CA ARG A 189 -2.98 -8.65 2.76
C ARG A 189 -3.38 -7.25 3.23
N TYR A 190 -4.67 -7.01 3.45
CA TYR A 190 -5.13 -5.77 4.03
C TYR A 190 -5.16 -5.87 5.54
N GLU A 191 -4.64 -4.83 6.16
CA GLU A 191 -4.83 -4.57 7.57
C GLU A 191 -6.23 -3.95 7.75
N HIS A 192 -6.95 -4.45 8.75
CA HIS A 192 -8.21 -3.85 9.20
C HIS A 192 -8.01 -3.39 10.62
N PRO A 193 -7.58 -2.15 10.81
CA PRO A 193 -7.37 -1.61 12.13
C PRO A 193 -8.59 -1.76 13.03
N THR A 194 -8.45 -2.60 14.05
CA THR A 194 -9.37 -2.62 15.19
C THR A 194 -8.75 -1.80 16.31
N PRO A 195 -9.56 -1.21 17.20
CA PRO A 195 -9.04 -0.51 18.37
C PRO A 195 -8.13 -1.36 19.28
N SER A 196 -8.22 -2.69 19.19
CA SER A 196 -7.41 -3.65 19.97
C SER A 196 -6.06 -4.01 19.35
N SER A 197 -5.81 -3.66 18.09
CA SER A 197 -4.62 -4.10 17.34
C SER A 197 -3.28 -3.50 17.83
N PHE A 198 -3.32 -2.54 18.76
CA PHE A 198 -2.13 -1.85 19.31
C PHE A 198 -2.16 -1.71 20.84
N GLY A 199 -2.74 -2.68 21.55
CA GLY A 199 -2.55 -2.78 22.99
C GLY A 199 -1.06 -2.84 23.31
N LEU A 200 -0.50 -1.71 23.75
CA LEU A 200 0.84 -1.60 24.32
C LEU A 200 0.99 -2.68 25.38
N HIS A 201 1.87 -3.66 25.14
CA HIS A 201 2.43 -4.46 26.20
C HIS A 201 3.17 -3.50 27.14
N ASN A 202 2.51 -3.07 28.22
CA ASN A 202 3.19 -2.57 29.40
C ASN A 202 3.97 -3.75 29.99
N SER A 203 5.18 -3.97 29.50
CA SER A 203 6.12 -4.89 30.12
C SER A 203 6.66 -4.23 31.38
N VAL A 204 5.99 -4.52 32.51
CA VAL A 204 6.63 -4.51 33.82
C VAL A 204 7.85 -5.43 33.71
N HIS A 205 9.02 -4.91 34.07
CA HIS A 205 10.29 -5.61 34.13
C HIS A 205 10.14 -7.08 34.56
N HIS A 206 10.59 -8.04 33.74
CA HIS A 206 11.40 -9.19 34.15
C HIS A 206 12.10 -9.81 32.92
N SER A 207 13.43 -9.88 33.03
CA SER A 207 14.42 -10.73 32.35
C SER A 207 14.04 -11.55 31.10
N TYR A 208 14.78 -11.26 30.01
CA TYR A 208 15.14 -12.07 28.83
C TYR A 208 14.38 -13.37 28.52
N SER A 209 13.69 -13.37 27.37
CA SER A 209 13.81 -14.42 26.34
C SER A 209 13.33 -13.85 24.99
N THR A 210 14.17 -13.94 23.97
CA THR A 210 13.95 -13.43 22.62
C THR A 210 12.86 -14.22 21.88
N THR A 211 11.72 -13.60 21.61
CA THR A 211 10.84 -13.99 20.50
C THR A 211 10.29 -12.74 19.83
N ASN A 212 10.82 -12.44 18.64
CA ASN A 212 10.37 -11.39 17.75
C ASN A 212 9.00 -11.77 17.17
N ILE A 213 7.99 -10.90 17.30
CA ILE A 213 6.77 -10.96 16.49
C ILE A 213 6.72 -9.68 15.65
N SER A 214 7.38 -9.73 14.49
CA SER A 214 7.03 -8.86 13.37
C SER A 214 5.89 -9.53 12.61
N ALA A 215 4.82 -8.81 12.30
CA ALA A 215 3.82 -9.23 11.33
C ALA A 215 4.46 -9.17 9.92
N THR A 216 5.32 -10.15 9.64
CA THR A 216 5.81 -10.46 8.31
C THR A 216 4.69 -11.24 7.63
N ALA A 217 4.32 -10.88 6.40
CA ALA A 217 3.48 -11.75 5.57
C ALA A 217 4.28 -13.02 5.18
N GLN A 218 4.43 -13.95 6.12
CA GLN A 218 4.87 -15.31 5.88
C GLN A 218 3.65 -16.18 5.57
N LEU A 219 3.78 -16.95 4.50
CA LEU A 219 2.86 -17.97 4.06
C LEU A 219 3.01 -19.18 5.01
N GLN A 220 1.95 -19.58 5.74
CA GLN A 220 1.44 -20.96 5.90
C GLN A 220 0.80 -21.30 7.28
N LEU A 221 -0.43 -21.83 7.16
CA LEU A 221 -1.15 -22.86 7.96
C LEU A 221 -1.91 -22.44 9.26
N HIS A 222 -3.24 -22.66 9.21
CA HIS A 222 -4.22 -22.80 10.31
C HIS A 222 -4.16 -24.21 10.97
N PRO A 223 -4.95 -24.59 12.02
CA PRO A 223 -5.78 -23.90 13.06
C PRO A 223 -5.50 -24.53 14.49
N PRO A 224 -6.35 -24.48 15.57
CA PRO A 224 -7.68 -23.89 15.77
C PRO A 224 -7.93 -23.05 17.05
N TYR A 225 -9.05 -22.31 16.98
CA TYR A 225 -9.94 -21.82 18.04
C TYR A 225 -9.66 -22.26 19.49
N ARG A 226 -9.59 -21.27 20.39
CA ARG A 226 -10.18 -21.37 21.73
C ARG A 226 -10.61 -19.97 22.19
N GLY A 227 -11.89 -19.83 22.53
CA GLY A 227 -12.44 -18.58 23.03
C GLY A 227 -12.08 -18.34 24.49
N GLU A 228 -12.03 -17.08 24.88
CA GLU A 228 -12.26 -16.61 26.24
C GLU A 228 -12.61 -15.11 26.18
N THR A 229 -13.38 -14.69 27.18
CA THR A 229 -14.20 -13.49 27.26
C THR A 229 -13.41 -12.19 27.42
N ASP A 230 -13.61 -11.22 26.52
CA ASP A 230 -13.01 -9.88 26.65
C ASP A 230 -14.05 -8.79 26.95
N ILE A 231 -13.95 -8.26 28.17
CA ILE A 231 -14.73 -7.14 28.72
C ILE A 231 -14.13 -5.76 28.37
N TRP A 232 -13.27 -5.67 27.35
CA TRP A 232 -12.64 -4.41 26.92
C TRP A 232 -12.98 -4.04 25.47
N ILE A 233 -14.27 -3.95 25.16
CA ILE A 233 -14.76 -3.34 23.92
C ILE A 233 -15.24 -1.92 24.25
N CYS A 234 -14.40 -0.91 24.00
CA CYS A 234 -14.81 0.46 23.64
C CYS A 234 -13.59 1.41 23.60
N LEU A 235 -12.67 1.20 22.66
CA LEU A 235 -11.90 2.34 22.14
C LEU A 235 -12.49 2.68 20.77
N PRO A 236 -12.91 3.93 20.51
CA PRO A 236 -13.51 4.29 19.23
C PRO A 236 -12.46 4.21 18.12
N LYS A 237 -12.87 3.81 16.89
CA LYS A 237 -12.04 3.81 15.66
C LYS A 237 -11.18 5.09 15.49
N ILE A 238 -11.68 6.20 16.01
CA ILE A 238 -11.04 7.52 16.06
C ILE A 238 -9.64 7.47 16.71
N PHE A 239 -9.44 6.65 17.74
CA PHE A 239 -8.16 6.58 18.44
C PHE A 239 -7.06 6.02 17.53
N PHE A 240 -7.41 5.10 16.64
CA PHE A 240 -6.47 4.46 15.72
C PHE A 240 -5.99 5.42 14.62
N ILE A 241 -6.92 6.09 13.92
CA ILE A 241 -6.57 6.96 12.78
C ILE A 241 -5.72 8.16 13.22
N LYS A 242 -5.95 8.65 14.45
CA LYS A 242 -5.14 9.71 15.07
C LYS A 242 -3.67 9.32 15.28
N ILE A 243 -3.33 8.04 15.26
CA ILE A 243 -1.93 7.60 15.37
C ILE A 243 -1.14 7.98 14.12
N PHE A 244 -1.78 8.02 12.94
CA PHE A 244 -1.10 8.22 11.65
C PHE A 244 -1.36 9.60 11.04
N MET A 245 -2.45 10.26 11.42
CA MET A 245 -2.86 11.57 10.90
C MET A 245 -2.81 12.64 11.99
N LYS A 246 -2.13 13.76 11.71
CA LYS A 246 -2.21 14.97 12.53
C LYS A 246 -3.57 15.65 12.40
N THR A 247 -4.05 15.77 11.16
CA THR A 247 -5.39 16.26 10.85
C THR A 247 -6.26 15.08 10.46
N VAL A 248 -7.21 14.67 11.31
CA VAL A 248 -8.14 13.57 10.99
C VAL A 248 -9.42 14.15 10.37
N PRO A 249 -9.77 13.80 9.12
CA PRO A 249 -11.08 14.13 8.56
C PRO A 249 -12.20 13.62 9.47
N THR A 250 -13.11 14.51 9.83
CA THR A 250 -14.27 14.20 10.68
C THR A 250 -15.13 13.08 10.10
N CYS A 251 -15.21 12.99 8.77
CA CYS A 251 -15.95 11.94 8.08
C CYS A 251 -15.42 10.53 8.41
N LEU A 252 -14.11 10.37 8.71
CA LEU A 252 -13.51 9.07 9.02
C LEU A 252 -14.01 8.50 10.34
N ASN A 253 -14.58 9.33 11.21
CA ASN A 253 -15.20 8.90 12.47
C ASN A 253 -16.43 8.00 12.23
N THR A 254 -17.15 8.25 11.13
CA THR A 254 -18.35 7.52 10.72
C THR A 254 -18.12 6.67 9.47
N ALA A 255 -16.92 6.73 8.89
CA ALA A 255 -16.55 5.87 7.78
C ALA A 255 -16.68 4.39 8.18
N GLY A 256 -16.88 3.55 7.16
CA GLY A 256 -17.04 2.12 7.33
C GLY A 256 -15.79 1.41 7.84
N VAL A 257 -15.47 0.29 7.21
CA VAL A 257 -14.18 -0.34 7.41
C VAL A 257 -13.16 0.39 6.55
N LEU A 258 -11.97 0.59 7.09
CA LEU A 258 -10.79 1.03 6.35
C LEU A 258 -9.91 -0.20 6.12
N SER A 259 -9.60 -0.50 4.87
CA SER A 259 -8.60 -1.48 4.48
C SER A 259 -7.30 -0.75 4.16
N THR A 260 -6.23 -1.03 4.90
CA THR A 260 -4.90 -0.46 4.63
C THR A 260 -3.92 -1.51 4.15
N MET A 261 -2.95 -1.11 3.34
CA MET A 261 -1.82 -1.98 2.98
C MET A 261 -0.56 -1.14 2.87
N HIS A 262 0.46 -1.50 3.65
CA HIS A 262 1.79 -0.89 3.61
C HIS A 262 2.69 -1.61 2.60
N ILE A 263 3.42 -0.85 1.79
CA ILE A 263 4.37 -1.35 0.79
C ILE A 263 5.73 -0.69 1.04
N TYR A 264 6.66 -1.49 1.56
CA TYR A 264 8.03 -1.05 1.83
C TYR A 264 8.91 -1.20 0.59
N LEU A 265 9.62 -0.12 0.25
CA LEU A 265 10.60 -0.05 -0.83
C LEU A 265 12.02 -0.41 -0.34
N THR A 266 12.19 -0.55 0.97
CA THR A 266 13.43 -0.94 1.66
C THR A 266 13.32 -2.31 2.34
N GLY A 267 14.45 -2.98 2.55
CA GLY A 267 14.53 -4.24 3.30
C GLY A 267 14.57 -4.06 4.83
N ASN A 268 14.83 -2.84 5.31
CA ASN A 268 15.11 -2.56 6.73
C ASN A 268 14.01 -1.75 7.42
N TYR A 269 12.74 -1.98 7.07
CA TYR A 269 11.62 -1.19 7.61
C TYR A 269 11.53 -1.16 9.14
N ALA A 270 12.01 -2.21 9.82
CA ALA A 270 12.05 -2.27 11.28
C ALA A 270 12.94 -1.19 11.92
N LEU A 271 13.80 -0.54 11.12
CA LEU A 271 14.67 0.58 11.53
C LEU A 271 14.07 1.95 11.19
N ASP A 272 12.84 2.00 10.69
CA ASP A 272 12.19 3.27 10.36
C ASP A 272 11.75 3.98 11.65
N THR A 273 12.49 5.02 12.05
CA THR A 273 12.30 5.70 13.34
C THR A 273 11.85 7.16 13.20
N CYS A 274 11.78 7.66 11.96
CA CYS A 274 11.77 9.07 11.61
C CYS A 274 13.16 9.70 11.85
#